data_AF-X1DHW9-F1
#
_entry.id   AF-X1DHW9-F1
#
_cell.length_a   1.000
_cell.length_b   1.000
_cell.length_c   1.000
_cell.angle_alpha   90.00
_cell.angle_beta   90.00
_cell.angle_gamma   90.00
#
_symmetry.space_group_name_H-M   'P 1'
#
loop_
_entity.id
_entity.type
_entity.pdbx_description
1 polymer ?
#
loop_
_entity_poly.entity_id
_entity_poly.type
_entity_poly.pdbx_seq_one_letter_code
_entity_poly.pdbx_strand_id
1 'polypeptide(L)'
;MVIDDEEIISLVFLFLILFSLFTSNSFSFSLSFSSSSSSSDDSESCSTSSNSKFANSKFISDGNIPDNSVTQPKQLLLKSWIVKNTGKKSWLPGTKLIFTRGDEFLLTQDEFDVPIAKKGETVEVSALIKTPNECGNYSAYFSLADKHRNPFGERLWIKISVVANDVDSDHD
;
A
#
# COMPACT_ATOMS: atom_id res chain seq x y z
N MET A 1 -6.80 21.58 -22.54
CA MET A 1 -7.94 20.70 -22.23
C MET A 1 -7.66 20.21 -20.82
N VAL A 2 -8.07 21.00 -19.83
CA VAL A 2 -7.87 20.69 -18.40
C VAL A 2 -8.91 19.65 -18.07
N ILE A 3 -8.48 18.45 -17.69
CA ILE A 3 -9.40 17.43 -17.21
C ILE A 3 -9.79 17.88 -15.81
N ASP A 4 -11.05 18.27 -15.63
CA ASP A 4 -11.58 18.71 -14.34
C ASP A 4 -11.40 17.60 -13.29
N ASP A 5 -11.01 17.98 -12.06
CA ASP A 5 -10.71 17.05 -10.96
C ASP A 5 -11.85 16.07 -10.67
N GLU A 6 -13.10 16.46 -10.97
CA GLU A 6 -14.30 15.63 -10.85
C GLU A 6 -14.31 14.45 -11.86
N GLU A 7 -13.77 14.63 -13.07
CA GLU A 7 -13.66 13.54 -14.05
C GLU A 7 -12.59 12.53 -13.64
N ILE A 8 -11.51 12.98 -13.00
CA ILE A 8 -10.46 12.10 -12.47
C ILE A 8 -10.99 11.28 -11.31
N ILE A 9 -11.74 11.89 -10.38
CA ILE A 9 -12.39 11.18 -9.26
C ILE A 9 -13.36 10.13 -9.80
N SER A 10 -14.17 10.48 -10.81
CA SER A 10 -15.11 9.56 -11.46
C SER A 10 -14.39 8.40 -12.17
N LEU A 11 -13.29 8.66 -12.88
CA LEU A 11 -12.47 7.65 -13.54
C LEU A 11 -11.81 6.69 -12.55
N VAL A 12 -11.30 7.19 -11.42
CA VAL A 12 -10.74 6.37 -10.33
C VAL A 12 -11.83 5.51 -9.69
N PHE A 13 -13.03 6.05 -9.49
CA PHE A 13 -14.17 5.30 -8.97
C PHE A 13 -14.62 4.20 -9.95
N LEU A 14 -14.67 4.50 -11.25
CA LEU A 14 -15.03 3.55 -12.28
C LEU A 14 -14.00 2.42 -12.40
N PHE A 15 -12.71 2.73 -12.24
CA PHE A 15 -11.63 1.73 -12.22
C PHE A 15 -11.73 0.81 -11.00
N LEU A 16 -12.08 1.34 -9.82
CA LEU A 16 -12.32 0.52 -8.62
C LEU A 16 -13.56 -0.38 -8.77
N ILE A 17 -14.62 0.12 -9.41
CA ILE A 17 -15.83 -0.67 -9.70
C ILE A 17 -15.50 -1.77 -10.73
N LEU A 18 -14.76 -1.46 -11.79
CA LEU A 18 -14.37 -2.46 -12.80
C LEU A 18 -13.39 -3.50 -12.24
N PHE A 19 -12.49 -3.11 -11.34
CA PHE A 19 -11.58 -4.04 -10.65
C PHE A 19 -12.33 -5.02 -9.72
N SER A 20 -13.39 -4.56 -9.05
CA SER A 20 -14.26 -5.43 -8.24
C SER A 20 -15.15 -6.38 -9.06
N LEU A 21 -15.50 -6.00 -10.31
CA LEU A 21 -16.28 -6.87 -11.21
C LEU A 21 -15.42 -7.96 -11.89
N PHE A 22 -14.11 -7.76 -12.03
CA PHE A 22 -13.21 -8.75 -12.65
C PHE A 22 -12.73 -9.85 -11.67
N THR A 23 -12.89 -9.67 -10.36
CA THR A 23 -12.73 -10.75 -9.36
C THR A 23 -14.03 -11.56 -9.19
N SER A 24 -14.64 -12.02 -10.28
CA SER A 24 -15.63 -13.10 -10.18
C SER A 24 -14.89 -14.43 -9.99
N ASN A 25 -14.53 -14.72 -8.75
CA ASN A 25 -14.35 -16.07 -8.26
C ASN A 25 -15.13 -16.21 -6.95
N SER A 26 -16.39 -16.63 -7.12
CA SER A 26 -17.24 -17.35 -6.18
C SER A 26 -16.93 -17.19 -4.68
N PHE A 27 -17.54 -16.19 -4.04
CA PHE A 27 -17.79 -16.25 -2.59
C PHE A 27 -19.08 -17.02 -2.34
N SER A 28 -18.97 -18.33 -2.11
CA SER A 28 -20.06 -19.10 -1.51
C SER A 28 -19.97 -18.94 0.01
N PHE A 29 -20.83 -18.10 0.58
CA PHE A 29 -20.95 -17.93 2.02
C PHE A 29 -21.99 -18.93 2.53
N SER A 30 -21.57 -20.11 2.99
CA SER A 30 -22.45 -21.00 3.76
C SER A 30 -22.26 -20.73 5.25
N LEU A 31 -23.25 -20.07 5.85
CA LEU A 31 -23.41 -20.00 7.30
C LEU A 31 -23.96 -21.34 7.80
N SER A 32 -23.15 -22.04 8.60
CA SER A 32 -23.64 -23.14 9.44
C SER A 32 -23.39 -22.74 10.89
N PHE A 33 -24.44 -22.25 11.54
CA PHE A 33 -24.52 -22.16 13.00
C PHE A 33 -24.86 -23.56 13.53
N SER A 34 -24.03 -24.12 14.39
CA SER A 34 -24.41 -25.24 15.23
C SER A 34 -23.63 -25.16 16.54
N SER A 35 -24.35 -24.76 17.58
CA SER A 35 -23.98 -24.99 18.97
C SER A 35 -23.92 -26.50 19.22
N SER A 36 -22.89 -26.99 19.90
CA SER A 36 -22.99 -28.09 20.86
C SER A 36 -21.72 -28.19 21.70
N SER A 37 -21.96 -28.50 22.95
CA SER A 37 -21.09 -28.55 24.12
C SER A 37 -20.21 -29.80 24.22
N SER A 38 -19.31 -29.72 25.19
CA SER A 38 -18.68 -30.79 26.01
C SER A 38 -17.46 -31.54 25.47
N SER A 39 -16.34 -31.27 26.16
CA SER A 39 -15.31 -32.19 26.66
C SER A 39 -14.79 -33.28 25.73
N SER A 40 -13.49 -33.24 25.44
CA SER A 40 -12.48 -34.09 26.10
C SER A 40 -11.09 -33.74 25.56
N ASP A 41 -10.10 -33.95 26.41
CA ASP A 41 -8.67 -33.82 26.13
C ASP A 41 -8.26 -34.38 24.76
N ASP A 42 -7.57 -33.55 23.98
CA ASP A 42 -6.34 -33.96 23.32
C ASP A 42 -5.47 -32.72 23.11
N SER A 43 -4.27 -32.81 23.65
CA SER A 43 -3.21 -31.81 23.63
C SER A 43 -2.66 -31.62 22.21
N GLU A 44 -3.31 -30.78 21.40
CA GLU A 44 -2.64 -30.01 20.37
C GLU A 44 -2.44 -28.59 20.87
N SER A 45 -1.19 -28.27 21.23
CA SER A 45 -0.79 -26.90 21.47
C SER A 45 -1.08 -26.10 20.20
N CYS A 46 -2.20 -25.37 20.17
CA CYS A 46 -2.46 -24.37 19.17
C CYS A 46 -1.46 -23.24 19.39
N SER A 47 -0.30 -23.40 18.78
CA SER A 47 0.70 -22.37 18.64
C SER A 47 0.12 -21.31 17.71
N THR A 48 -0.67 -20.40 18.27
CA THR A 48 -0.93 -19.07 17.73
C THR A 48 0.34 -18.19 17.79
N SER A 49 1.51 -18.80 17.52
CA SER A 49 2.80 -18.14 17.49
C SER A 49 3.23 -17.89 16.04
N SER A 50 2.99 -16.66 15.58
CA SER A 50 3.77 -15.97 14.54
C SER A 50 3.88 -16.67 13.16
N ASN A 51 2.77 -16.81 12.43
CA ASN A 51 2.88 -16.98 10.96
C ASN A 51 3.58 -15.78 10.28
N SER A 52 3.68 -14.64 10.98
CA SER A 52 4.46 -13.47 10.59
C SER A 52 5.96 -13.74 10.42
N LYS A 53 6.50 -14.78 11.07
CA LYS A 53 7.91 -15.18 10.94
C LYS A 53 8.28 -15.66 9.53
N PHE A 54 7.29 -15.95 8.68
CA PHE A 54 7.49 -16.45 7.32
C PHE A 54 7.14 -15.46 6.22
N ALA A 55 6.61 -14.28 6.57
CA ALA A 55 6.34 -13.20 5.64
C ALA A 55 7.65 -12.47 5.32
N ASN A 56 7.92 -12.26 4.05
CA ASN A 56 9.08 -11.50 3.59
C ASN A 56 8.74 -10.86 2.23
N SER A 57 9.42 -9.77 1.90
CA SER A 57 9.26 -9.04 0.66
C SER A 57 10.60 -8.50 0.20
N LYS A 58 10.74 -8.39 -1.12
CA LYS A 58 11.91 -7.80 -1.78
C LYS A 58 11.46 -6.72 -2.74
N PHE A 59 12.12 -5.56 -2.67
CA PHE A 59 11.93 -4.49 -3.63
C PHE A 59 12.56 -4.90 -4.97
N ILE A 60 11.80 -4.73 -6.05
CA ILE A 60 12.28 -5.04 -7.41
C ILE A 60 12.62 -3.75 -8.15
N SER A 61 11.66 -2.82 -8.23
CA SER A 61 11.83 -1.53 -8.91
C SER A 61 10.74 -0.54 -8.52
N ASP A 62 10.96 0.74 -8.81
CA ASP A 62 9.89 1.72 -8.83
C ASP A 62 8.87 1.36 -9.92
N GLY A 63 7.58 1.57 -9.62
CA GLY A 63 6.48 1.34 -10.56
C GLY A 63 6.20 2.56 -11.43
N ASN A 64 6.31 3.77 -10.87
CA ASN A 64 5.98 4.99 -11.60
C ASN A 64 6.89 6.21 -11.31
N ILE A 65 7.08 6.58 -10.04
CA ILE A 65 7.80 7.79 -9.63
C ILE A 65 9.21 7.38 -9.21
N PRO A 66 10.27 7.55 -10.02
CA PRO A 66 11.63 7.19 -9.61
C PRO A 66 12.16 8.11 -8.49
N ASP A 67 13.25 7.70 -7.86
CA ASP A 67 13.95 8.52 -6.88
C ASP A 67 14.37 9.88 -7.43
N ASN A 68 14.22 10.92 -6.59
CA ASN A 68 14.51 12.33 -6.90
C ASN A 68 13.64 12.92 -8.01
N SER A 69 12.43 12.38 -8.20
CA SER A 69 11.45 12.97 -9.10
C SER A 69 11.09 14.39 -8.67
N VAL A 70 11.00 15.30 -9.65
CA VAL A 70 10.58 16.68 -9.44
C VAL A 70 9.06 16.78 -9.51
N THR A 71 8.46 17.44 -8.52
CA THR A 71 7.01 17.55 -8.37
C THR A 71 6.61 18.99 -8.03
N GLN A 72 5.39 19.39 -8.34
CA GLN A 72 4.89 20.70 -7.93
C GLN A 72 4.34 20.66 -6.50
N PRO A 73 4.18 21.82 -5.85
CA PRO A 73 3.59 21.90 -4.52
C PRO A 73 2.10 21.50 -4.53
N LYS A 74 1.60 21.00 -3.40
CA LYS A 74 0.19 20.63 -3.16
C LYS A 74 -0.40 19.58 -4.10
N GLN A 75 0.42 18.79 -4.78
CA GLN A 75 -0.02 17.70 -5.65
C GLN A 75 -0.32 16.42 -4.86
N LEU A 76 -1.37 15.71 -5.26
CA LEU A 76 -1.61 14.33 -4.85
C LEU A 76 -0.93 13.39 -5.84
N LEU A 77 -0.05 12.52 -5.34
CA LEU A 77 0.70 11.57 -6.15
C LEU A 77 0.44 10.16 -5.61
N LEU A 78 0.16 9.22 -6.50
CA LEU A 78 0.12 7.81 -6.16
C LEU A 78 1.51 7.23 -6.43
N LYS A 79 2.28 6.90 -5.40
CA LYS A 79 3.58 6.24 -5.54
C LYS A 79 3.39 4.74 -5.58
N SER A 80 3.96 4.08 -6.58
CA SER A 80 3.87 2.62 -6.75
C SER A 80 5.25 1.98 -6.79
N TRP A 81 5.36 0.79 -6.20
CA TRP A 81 6.55 -0.04 -6.16
C TRP A 81 6.24 -1.46 -6.64
N ILE A 82 7.16 -2.05 -7.39
CA ILE A 82 7.09 -3.46 -7.76
C ILE A 82 7.80 -4.27 -6.68
N VAL A 83 7.03 -5.14 -6.00
CA VAL A 83 7.48 -5.88 -4.83
C VAL A 83 7.24 -7.37 -5.02
N LYS A 84 8.25 -8.18 -4.71
CA LYS A 84 8.17 -9.64 -4.77
C LYS A 84 8.02 -10.26 -3.39
N ASN A 85 7.08 -11.18 -3.23
CA ASN A 85 7.00 -12.02 -2.03
C ASN A 85 8.13 -13.06 -2.04
N THR A 86 9.14 -12.85 -1.20
CA THR A 86 10.26 -13.78 -0.97
C THR A 86 10.08 -14.63 0.28
N GLY A 87 8.92 -14.53 0.94
CA GLY A 87 8.54 -15.31 2.11
C GLY A 87 8.32 -16.79 1.79
N LYS A 88 8.13 -17.61 2.83
CA LYS A 88 7.85 -19.04 2.66
C LYS A 88 6.39 -19.32 2.32
N LYS A 89 5.49 -18.36 2.58
CA LYS A 89 4.03 -18.46 2.39
C LYS A 89 3.51 -17.22 1.66
N SER A 90 2.26 -17.30 1.17
CA SER A 90 1.55 -16.12 0.70
C SER A 90 1.42 -15.08 1.81
N TRP A 91 1.41 -13.80 1.45
CA TRP A 91 1.02 -12.75 2.40
C TRP A 91 -0.42 -13.01 2.86
N LEU A 92 -0.69 -12.78 4.14
CA LEU A 92 -2.00 -13.05 4.71
C LEU A 92 -2.94 -11.86 4.44
N PRO A 93 -4.27 -12.09 4.42
CA PRO A 93 -5.24 -11.01 4.48
C PRO A 93 -4.96 -10.10 5.68
N GLY A 94 -5.05 -8.78 5.46
CA GLY A 94 -4.66 -7.78 6.46
C GLY A 94 -3.18 -7.42 6.47
N THR A 95 -2.41 -7.86 5.48
CA THR A 95 -1.09 -7.26 5.19
C THR A 95 -1.29 -5.83 4.71
N LYS A 96 -0.57 -4.89 5.33
CA LYS A 96 -0.68 -3.45 5.04
C LYS A 96 0.70 -2.88 4.74
N LEU A 97 0.73 -1.78 4.01
CA LEU A 97 1.92 -0.95 3.88
C LEU A 97 1.83 0.13 4.95
N ILE A 98 2.82 0.21 5.84
CA ILE A 98 2.84 1.16 6.94
C ILE A 98 3.99 2.15 6.78
N PHE A 99 3.73 3.40 7.14
CA PHE A 99 4.80 4.37 7.31
C PHE A 99 5.72 3.95 8.46
N THR A 100 7.03 4.12 8.26
CA THR A 100 8.04 3.76 9.27
C THR A 100 8.81 4.99 9.75
N ARG A 101 9.23 5.89 8.84
CA ARG A 101 10.01 7.09 9.16
C ARG A 101 10.07 8.07 7.99
N GLY A 102 10.49 9.29 8.26
CA GLY A 102 10.70 10.35 7.26
C GLY A 102 9.69 11.48 7.43
N ASP A 103 9.34 12.13 6.33
CA ASP A 103 8.40 13.24 6.27
C ASP A 103 6.95 12.73 6.33
N GLU A 104 6.40 12.65 7.55
CA GLU A 104 5.05 12.11 7.78
C GLU A 104 3.92 12.96 7.18
N PHE A 105 4.13 14.27 7.04
CA PHE A 105 3.16 15.18 6.42
C PHE A 105 2.92 14.91 4.92
N LEU A 106 3.76 14.07 4.30
CA LEU A 106 3.52 13.57 2.95
C LEU A 106 2.39 12.54 2.90
N LEU A 107 2.07 11.89 4.01
CA LEU A 107 1.11 10.80 4.06
C LEU A 107 -0.31 11.35 4.04
N THR A 108 -1.18 10.77 3.21
CA THR A 108 -2.63 11.00 3.33
C THR A 108 -3.28 10.06 4.34
N GLN A 109 -2.63 8.93 4.64
CA GLN A 109 -3.12 7.84 5.48
C GLN A 109 -1.95 7.14 6.19
N ASP A 110 -2.22 6.55 7.35
CA ASP A 110 -1.20 5.84 8.15
C ASP A 110 -0.87 4.43 7.59
N GLU A 111 -1.81 3.83 6.88
CA GLU A 111 -1.71 2.48 6.33
C GLU A 111 -2.36 2.40 4.94
N PHE A 112 -1.76 1.64 4.03
CA PHE A 112 -2.29 1.40 2.69
C PHE A 112 -2.55 -0.09 2.46
N ASP A 113 -3.58 -0.38 1.67
CA ASP A 113 -3.91 -1.74 1.26
C ASP A 113 -2.85 -2.35 0.34
N VAL A 114 -2.58 -3.63 0.55
CA VAL A 114 -1.57 -4.38 -0.20
C VAL A 114 -2.23 -5.61 -0.80
N PRO A 115 -2.04 -5.88 -2.11
CA PRO A 115 -2.57 -7.09 -2.72
C PRO A 115 -1.95 -8.35 -2.10
N ILE A 116 -2.74 -9.41 -1.99
CA ILE A 116 -2.26 -10.71 -1.51
C ILE A 116 -1.32 -11.31 -2.55
N ALA A 117 -0.04 -11.45 -2.21
CA ALA A 117 0.95 -12.09 -3.09
C ALA A 117 1.27 -13.51 -2.60
N LYS A 118 1.21 -14.49 -3.50
CA LYS A 118 1.69 -15.87 -3.28
C LYS A 118 3.21 -15.90 -3.18
N LYS A 119 3.75 -17.01 -2.68
CA LYS A 119 5.20 -17.23 -2.63
C LYS A 119 5.81 -17.05 -4.03
N GLY A 120 6.80 -16.15 -4.14
CA GLY A 120 7.50 -15.86 -5.39
C GLY A 120 6.73 -14.96 -6.36
N GLU A 121 5.50 -14.58 -6.04
CA GLU A 121 4.69 -13.66 -6.86
C GLU A 121 5.21 -12.23 -6.71
N THR A 122 5.09 -11.45 -7.79
CA THR A 122 5.44 -10.03 -7.83
C THR A 122 4.17 -9.24 -8.02
N VAL A 123 3.97 -8.23 -7.19
CA VAL A 123 2.78 -7.39 -7.18
C VAL A 123 3.18 -5.92 -7.10
N GLU A 124 2.27 -5.06 -7.52
CA GLU A 124 2.40 -3.62 -7.37
C GLU A 124 1.80 -3.19 -6.02
N VAL A 125 2.56 -2.42 -5.26
CA VAL A 125 2.14 -1.85 -3.98
C VAL A 125 2.15 -0.34 -4.10
N SER A 126 1.09 0.33 -3.65
CA SER A 126 0.93 1.77 -3.85
C SER A 126 0.64 2.51 -2.54
N ALA A 127 1.12 3.75 -2.44
CA ALA A 127 0.81 4.69 -1.38
C ALA A 127 0.39 6.04 -1.98
N LEU A 128 -0.71 6.60 -1.49
CA LEU A 128 -1.12 7.95 -1.85
C LEU A 128 -0.36 8.94 -0.97
N ILE A 129 0.29 9.91 -1.59
CA ILE A 129 1.08 10.95 -0.93
C ILE A 129 0.65 12.34 -1.41
N LYS A 130 0.86 13.35 -0.55
CA LYS A 130 0.59 14.75 -0.86
C LYS A 130 1.86 15.57 -0.73
N THR A 131 2.23 16.31 -1.77
CA THR A 131 3.40 17.20 -1.70
C THR A 131 3.08 18.44 -0.86
N PRO A 132 4.03 18.93 -0.05
CA PRO A 132 3.84 20.15 0.74
C PRO A 132 3.77 21.40 -0.15
N ASN A 133 3.46 22.54 0.47
CA ASN A 133 3.55 23.84 -0.19
C ASN A 133 4.99 24.35 -0.29
N GLU A 134 5.84 23.95 0.65
CA GLU A 134 7.22 24.39 0.72
C GLU A 134 8.07 23.64 -0.30
N CYS A 135 9.01 24.37 -0.89
CA CYS A 135 9.98 23.80 -1.82
C CYS A 135 11.09 23.11 -1.03
N GLY A 136 11.54 21.96 -1.51
CA GLY A 136 12.55 21.19 -0.79
C GLY A 136 12.59 19.73 -1.23
N ASN A 137 13.53 18.99 -0.64
CA ASN A 137 13.65 17.56 -0.84
C ASN A 137 12.95 16.83 0.31
N TYR A 138 12.06 15.91 -0.03
CA TYR A 138 11.28 15.17 0.94
C TYR A 138 11.43 13.67 0.72
N SER A 139 11.38 12.91 1.81
CA SER A 139 11.48 11.47 1.77
C SER A 139 10.62 10.79 2.82
N ALA A 140 9.88 9.76 2.41
CA ALA A 140 9.13 8.90 3.30
C ALA A 140 9.50 7.43 3.07
N TYR A 141 9.55 6.68 4.16
CA TYR A 141 9.95 5.28 4.16
C TYR A 141 8.83 4.40 4.70
N PHE A 142 8.60 3.29 4.02
CA PHE A 142 7.50 2.38 4.28
C PHE A 142 7.99 0.95 4.44
N SER A 143 7.23 0.14 5.17
CA SER A 143 7.48 -1.30 5.27
C SER A 143 6.16 -2.03 5.12
N LEU A 144 6.18 -3.23 4.55
CA LEU A 144 5.03 -4.12 4.67
C LEU A 144 4.93 -4.60 6.11
N ALA A 145 3.71 -4.73 6.61
CA ALA A 145 3.45 -5.22 7.95
C ALA A 145 2.30 -6.22 7.96
N ASP A 146 2.35 -7.16 8.90
CA ASP A 146 1.27 -8.10 9.14
C ASP A 146 0.06 -7.41 9.80
N LYS A 147 -1.01 -8.18 10.04
CA LYS A 147 -2.22 -7.71 10.73
C LYS A 147 -1.98 -7.13 12.15
N HIS A 148 -0.82 -7.37 12.73
CA HIS A 148 -0.42 -6.88 14.05
C HIS A 148 0.57 -5.70 13.95
N ARG A 149 0.72 -5.12 12.75
CA ARG A 149 1.66 -4.04 12.42
C ARG A 149 3.12 -4.43 12.67
N ASN A 150 3.47 -5.72 12.63
CA ASN A 150 4.86 -6.14 12.68
C ASN A 150 5.48 -5.97 11.28
N PRO A 151 6.46 -5.07 11.10
CA PRO A 151 7.07 -4.84 9.80
C PRO A 151 7.93 -6.04 9.36
N PHE A 152 7.93 -6.33 8.08
CA PHE A 152 8.72 -7.38 7.47
C PHE A 152 9.25 -6.98 6.09
N GLY A 153 10.31 -7.67 5.67
CA GLY A 153 10.92 -7.54 4.36
C GLY A 153 11.69 -6.25 4.13
N GLU A 154 11.94 -5.97 2.85
CA GLU A 154 12.69 -4.77 2.44
C GLU A 154 11.82 -3.52 2.56
N ARG A 155 12.48 -2.42 2.94
CA ARG A 155 11.87 -1.11 3.07
C ARG A 155 11.62 -0.53 1.68
N LEU A 156 10.47 0.09 1.50
CA LEU A 156 10.12 0.89 0.33
C LEU A 156 10.31 2.36 0.66
N TRP A 157 10.53 3.20 -0.36
CA TRP A 157 10.74 4.62 -0.14
C TRP A 157 10.25 5.48 -1.30
N ILE A 158 9.96 6.73 -0.98
CA ILE A 158 9.80 7.81 -1.93
C ILE A 158 10.80 8.91 -1.60
N LYS A 159 11.42 9.47 -2.64
CA LYS A 159 12.27 10.65 -2.58
C LYS A 159 11.85 11.58 -3.69
N ILE A 160 11.37 12.76 -3.34
CA ILE A 160 10.87 13.76 -4.29
C ILE A 160 11.48 15.12 -3.99
N SER A 161 11.57 15.94 -5.03
CA SER A 161 11.98 17.34 -4.95
C SER A 161 10.81 18.22 -5.34
N VAL A 162 10.30 19.01 -4.40
CA VAL A 162 9.25 19.99 -4.67
C VAL A 162 9.90 21.29 -5.10
N VAL A 163 9.59 21.72 -6.31
CA VAL A 163 10.05 22.99 -6.89
C VAL A 163 8.93 24.03 -6.86
N ALA A 164 9.30 25.30 -6.82
CA ALA A 164 8.32 26.38 -6.87
C ALA A 164 7.55 26.31 -8.19
N ASN A 165 6.25 26.59 -8.13
CA ASN A 165 5.54 26.92 -9.36
C ASN A 165 5.96 28.34 -9.73
N ASP A 166 6.82 28.46 -10.74
CA ASP A 166 7.13 29.72 -11.40
C ASP A 166 5.88 30.18 -12.18
N VAL A 167 4.81 30.54 -11.46
CA VAL A 167 3.73 31.33 -12.06
C VAL A 167 4.25 32.75 -12.05
N ASP A 168 4.65 33.18 -13.25
CA ASP A 168 5.21 34.48 -13.54
C ASP A 168 4.52 35.60 -12.76
N SER A 169 5.38 36.42 -12.16
CA SER A 169 5.03 37.76 -11.73
C SER A 169 4.77 38.56 -12.99
N ASP A 170 3.55 38.47 -13.54
CA ASP A 170 3.14 39.35 -14.62
C ASP A 170 3.19 40.80 -14.11
N HIS A 171 4.15 41.53 -14.69
CA HIS A 171 4.22 42.97 -14.81
C HIS A 171 2.82 43.61 -14.98
N ASP A 172 2.40 44.45 -14.04
CA ASP A 172 2.25 45.92 -14.18
C ASP A 172 1.59 46.55 -12.93
#